data_AF-A0A1M7A1L9-F1
#
_entry.id   AF-A0A1M7A1L9-F1
#
_cell.length_a   1.000
_cell.length_b   1.000
_cell.length_c   1.000
_cell.angle_alpha   90.00
_cell.angle_beta   90.00
_cell.angle_gamma   90.00
#
_symmetry.space_group_name_H-M   'P 1'
#
loop_
_entity.id
_entity.type
_entity.pdbx_description
1 polymer ?
#
loop_
_entity_poly.entity_id
_entity_poly.type
_entity_poly.pdbx_seq_one_letter_code
_entity_poly.pdbx_strand_id
1 'polypeptide(L)'
;MGGAIWDRFLTGRDREVFGGAGYGAYGALPERPALILLHTGIEAERRALARLACMARQAGIPVIHVLEGREDKETGPDRPQDVLPESAASDIVLNRSAPSAFFETDLMGHLNLLRADGVILAGGDTSDAVRATVVDAFSLNLRSVVVADVCFDRWEASHALALFDLDAKHSNVMDSAGVQGWLARLPGGLFALPPGAQ
;
A
#
# COMPACT_ATOMS: atom_id res chain seq x y z
N MET A 1 -8.21 -24.00 3.55
CA MET A 1 -8.63 -22.58 3.59
C MET A 1 -8.22 -22.06 4.96
N GLY A 2 -7.10 -21.34 5.04
CA GLY A 2 -6.68 -20.70 6.29
C GLY A 2 -7.52 -19.44 6.50
N GLY A 3 -8.02 -19.24 7.72
CA GLY A 3 -8.67 -17.99 8.11
C GLY A 3 -7.71 -16.81 8.03
N ALA A 4 -8.21 -15.61 8.32
CA ALA A 4 -7.36 -14.42 8.33
C ALA A 4 -6.29 -14.54 9.42
N ILE A 5 -5.11 -13.94 9.23
CA ILE A 5 -4.00 -14.06 10.18
C ILE A 5 -4.35 -13.58 11.60
N TRP A 6 -5.31 -12.66 11.71
CA TRP A 6 -5.80 -12.14 12.98
C TRP A 6 -6.79 -13.05 13.70
N ASP A 7 -7.35 -14.07 13.06
CA ASP A 7 -8.39 -14.91 13.67
C ASP A 7 -7.96 -15.57 14.98
N ARG A 8 -6.68 -15.92 15.09
CA ARG A 8 -6.10 -16.53 16.30
C ARG A 8 -5.99 -15.56 17.49
N PHE A 9 -6.12 -14.26 17.25
CA PHE A 9 -6.03 -13.23 18.29
C PHE A 9 -7.41 -12.77 18.79
N LEU A 10 -8.49 -13.10 18.09
CA LEU A 10 -9.84 -12.65 18.44
C LEU A 10 -10.55 -13.63 19.37
N THR A 11 -11.01 -13.11 20.51
CA THR A 11 -11.87 -13.85 21.45
C THR A 11 -13.32 -13.87 20.98
N GLY A 12 -14.16 -14.69 21.62
CA GLY A 12 -15.61 -14.69 21.35
C GLY A 12 -16.26 -13.31 21.59
N ARG A 13 -15.84 -12.61 22.65
CA ARG A 13 -16.30 -11.25 22.96
C ARG A 13 -15.93 -10.27 21.84
N ASP A 14 -14.71 -10.35 21.33
CA ASP A 14 -14.24 -9.44 20.26
C ASP A 14 -15.09 -9.61 19.00
N ARG A 15 -15.39 -10.86 18.63
CA ARG A 15 -16.22 -11.18 17.47
C ARG A 15 -17.67 -10.69 17.64
N GLU A 16 -18.23 -10.79 18.84
CA GLU A 16 -19.57 -10.29 19.15
C GLU A 16 -19.64 -8.76 19.05
N VAL A 17 -18.71 -8.04 19.68
CA VAL A 17 -18.63 -6.58 19.62
C VAL A 17 -18.44 -6.11 18.18
N PHE A 18 -17.58 -6.79 17.43
CA PHE A 18 -17.30 -6.48 16.04
C PHE A 18 -18.54 -6.63 15.16
N GLY A 19 -19.20 -7.80 15.23
CA GLY A 19 -20.38 -8.10 14.42
C GLY A 19 -21.58 -7.21 14.75
N GLY A 20 -21.73 -6.79 16.02
CA GLY A 20 -22.81 -5.91 16.45
C GLY A 20 -22.65 -4.44 16.05
N ALA A 21 -21.41 -3.99 15.78
CA ALA A 21 -21.10 -2.57 15.53
C ALA A 21 -21.08 -2.19 14.04
N GLY A 22 -21.25 -3.15 13.12
CA GLY A 22 -21.23 -2.91 11.68
C GLY A 22 -19.83 -2.71 11.07
N TYR A 23 -18.77 -3.11 11.79
CA TYR A 23 -17.41 -3.13 11.27
C TYR A 23 -17.17 -4.28 10.28
N GLY A 24 -16.13 -4.15 9.46
CA GLY A 24 -15.72 -5.20 8.50
C GLY A 24 -16.65 -5.32 7.29
N ALA A 25 -17.44 -4.27 7.01
CA ALA A 25 -18.19 -4.19 5.76
C ALA A 25 -17.21 -4.04 4.60
N TYR A 26 -17.28 -4.95 3.63
CA TYR A 26 -16.41 -4.92 2.46
C TYR A 26 -16.79 -3.72 1.57
N GLY A 27 -15.87 -2.77 1.44
CA GLY A 27 -16.05 -1.55 0.66
C GLY A 27 -15.98 -1.80 -0.85
N ALA A 28 -16.47 -0.84 -1.63
CA ALA A 28 -16.23 -0.85 -3.08
C ALA A 28 -14.73 -0.70 -3.37
N LEU A 29 -14.22 -1.50 -4.31
CA LEU A 29 -12.83 -1.38 -4.75
C LEU A 29 -12.65 -0.11 -5.62
N PRO A 30 -11.45 0.48 -5.66
CA PRO A 30 -11.13 1.54 -6.61
C PRO A 30 -11.43 1.12 -8.06
N GLU A 31 -11.89 2.03 -8.91
CA GLU A 31 -12.03 1.77 -10.35
C GLU A 31 -10.81 2.26 -11.12
N ARG A 32 -10.03 3.14 -10.49
CA ARG A 32 -8.86 3.79 -11.05
C ARG A 32 -7.74 3.87 -10.00
N PRO A 33 -7.21 2.71 -9.55
CA PRO A 33 -6.22 2.67 -8.48
C PRO A 33 -4.83 3.13 -8.91
N ALA A 34 -4.02 3.58 -7.95
CA ALA A 34 -2.57 3.61 -8.05
C ALA A 34 -1.93 2.71 -6.98
N LEU A 35 -0.84 2.01 -7.33
CA LEU A 35 -0.09 1.19 -6.39
C LEU A 35 0.95 2.04 -5.65
N ILE A 36 0.88 2.02 -4.33
CA ILE A 36 1.80 2.70 -3.42
C ILE A 36 2.64 1.64 -2.68
N LEU A 37 3.95 1.71 -2.84
CA LEU A 37 4.91 0.80 -2.22
C LEU A 37 5.73 1.54 -1.17
N LEU A 38 5.50 1.21 0.11
CA LEU A 38 6.20 1.78 1.25
C LEU A 38 7.47 0.97 1.55
N HIS A 39 8.63 1.58 1.36
CA HIS A 39 9.91 0.91 1.59
C HIS A 39 10.46 1.18 2.98
N THR A 40 10.87 0.12 3.67
CA THR A 40 11.58 0.16 4.97
C THR A 40 13.11 0.10 4.82
N GLY A 41 13.59 -0.16 3.58
CA GLY A 41 15.00 -0.43 3.31
C GLY A 41 15.45 -1.87 3.64
N ILE A 42 14.54 -2.76 4.02
CA ILE A 42 14.85 -4.17 4.30
C ILE A 42 14.84 -4.98 2.99
N GLU A 43 15.98 -5.59 2.66
CA GLU A 43 16.16 -6.33 1.40
C GLU A 43 15.22 -7.53 1.24
N ALA A 44 14.84 -8.17 2.36
CA ALA A 44 13.92 -9.31 2.34
C ALA A 44 12.52 -8.94 1.80
N GLU A 45 12.09 -7.70 1.98
CA GLU A 45 10.77 -7.20 1.54
C GLU A 45 10.79 -6.84 0.05
N ARG A 46 11.94 -6.39 -0.45
CA ARG A 46 12.13 -5.87 -1.82
C ARG A 46 11.62 -6.81 -2.90
N ARG A 47 11.89 -8.12 -2.78
CA ARG A 47 11.47 -9.10 -3.80
C ARG A 47 9.95 -9.21 -3.91
N ALA A 48 9.22 -9.09 -2.81
CA ALA A 48 7.77 -9.16 -2.82
C ALA A 48 7.18 -7.89 -3.43
N LEU A 49 7.71 -6.72 -3.04
CA LEU A 49 7.32 -5.43 -3.62
C LEU A 49 7.60 -5.37 -5.12
N ALA A 50 8.76 -5.84 -5.58
CA ALA A 50 9.11 -5.89 -7.00
C ALA A 50 8.16 -6.76 -7.83
N ARG A 51 7.71 -7.90 -7.29
CA ARG A 51 6.70 -8.75 -7.95
C ARG A 51 5.36 -8.04 -8.06
N LEU A 52 4.92 -7.37 -7.00
CA LEU A 52 3.68 -6.60 -6.99
C LEU A 52 3.75 -5.41 -7.95
N ALA A 53 4.88 -4.71 -8.01
CA ALA A 53 5.15 -3.64 -8.96
C ALA A 53 5.06 -4.15 -10.41
N CYS A 54 5.71 -5.28 -10.72
CA CYS A 54 5.66 -5.90 -12.04
C CYS A 54 4.22 -6.25 -12.46
N MET A 55 3.45 -6.84 -11.54
CA MET A 55 2.04 -7.15 -11.76
C MET A 55 1.21 -5.89 -12.05
N ALA A 56 1.40 -4.82 -11.27
CA ALA A 56 0.69 -3.55 -11.48
C ALA A 56 1.03 -2.92 -12.83
N ARG A 57 2.32 -2.90 -13.21
CA ARG A 57 2.78 -2.39 -14.51
C ARG A 57 2.15 -3.18 -15.67
N GLN A 58 2.09 -4.51 -15.58
CA GLN A 58 1.45 -5.36 -16.60
C GLN A 58 -0.06 -5.07 -16.73
N ALA A 59 -0.71 -4.68 -15.64
CA ALA A 59 -2.11 -4.23 -15.63
C ALA A 59 -2.28 -2.76 -16.04
N GLY A 60 -1.20 -2.04 -16.36
CA GLY A 60 -1.24 -0.61 -16.70
C GLY A 60 -1.55 0.30 -15.51
N ILE A 61 -1.32 -0.17 -14.29
CA ILE A 61 -1.55 0.59 -13.04
C ILE A 61 -0.29 1.38 -12.67
N PRO A 62 -0.41 2.68 -12.33
CA PRO A 62 0.72 3.50 -11.89
C PRO A 62 1.36 2.93 -10.64
N VAL A 63 2.68 2.90 -10.59
CA VAL A 63 3.46 2.48 -9.41
C VAL A 63 4.15 3.71 -8.82
N ILE A 64 3.95 3.93 -7.52
CA ILE A 64 4.55 5.00 -6.75
C ILE A 64 5.33 4.36 -5.61
N HIS A 65 6.65 4.47 -5.66
CA HIS A 65 7.53 4.06 -4.57
C HIS A 65 7.68 5.21 -3.58
N VAL A 66 7.52 4.93 -2.29
CA VAL A 66 7.72 5.90 -1.22
C VAL A 66 8.83 5.41 -0.31
N LEU A 67 9.94 6.13 -0.35
CA LEU A 67 11.15 5.84 0.39
C LEU A 67 11.14 6.59 1.72
N GLU A 68 11.52 5.89 2.78
CA GLU A 68 11.81 6.56 4.05
C GLU A 68 13.12 7.35 3.92
N GLY A 69 13.01 8.69 3.96
CA GLY A 69 14.15 9.57 3.98
C GLY A 69 14.88 9.41 5.31
N ARG A 70 16.09 8.83 5.29
CA ARG A 70 16.97 8.88 6.46
C ARG A 70 17.50 10.30 6.58
N GLU A 71 17.17 10.98 7.68
CA GLU A 71 17.88 12.19 8.10
C GLU A 71 19.32 11.84 8.51
N ASP A 72 20.17 11.53 7.55
CA ASP A 72 21.60 11.49 7.79
C ASP A 72 22.07 12.95 7.86
N LYS A 73 22.15 13.51 9.08
CA LYS A 73 22.71 14.85 9.34
C LYS A 73 24.14 15.06 8.82
N GLU A 74 24.80 14.02 8.31
CA GLU A 74 26.19 14.05 7.85
C GLU A 74 26.36 14.02 6.32
N THR A 75 25.30 13.78 5.52
CA THR A 75 25.44 13.75 4.05
C THR A 75 24.46 14.71 3.40
N GLY A 76 24.99 15.71 2.71
CA GLY A 76 24.24 16.79 2.06
C GLY A 76 23.27 16.34 0.95
N PRO A 77 22.63 17.30 0.26
CA PRO A 77 21.49 17.09 -0.65
C PRO A 77 21.78 16.29 -1.94
N ASP A 78 22.99 15.74 -2.06
CA ASP A 78 23.54 15.18 -3.30
C ASP A 78 23.79 13.67 -3.21
N ARG A 79 23.15 12.98 -2.25
CA ARG A 79 23.12 11.51 -2.29
C ARG A 79 22.39 11.11 -3.57
N PRO A 80 22.92 10.15 -4.37
CA PRO A 80 22.10 9.52 -5.38
C PRO A 80 20.83 9.07 -4.68
N GLN A 81 19.67 9.53 -5.16
CA GLN A 81 18.39 8.92 -4.79
C GLN A 81 18.65 7.42 -4.85
N ASP A 82 18.51 6.68 -3.75
CA ASP A 82 18.80 5.24 -3.76
C ASP A 82 18.01 4.66 -4.93
N VAL A 83 18.69 4.42 -6.06
CA VAL A 83 18.03 4.07 -7.30
C VAL A 83 17.51 2.69 -7.02
N LEU A 84 16.20 2.61 -6.78
CA LEU A 84 15.51 1.34 -6.58
C LEU A 84 15.77 0.52 -7.84
N PRO A 85 16.59 -0.54 -7.79
CA PRO A 85 16.94 -1.26 -9.01
C PRO A 85 15.72 -1.87 -9.70
N GLU A 86 14.64 -2.08 -8.93
CA GLU A 86 13.35 -2.57 -9.38
C GLU A 86 12.40 -1.51 -9.95
N SER A 87 12.70 -0.21 -9.84
CA SER A 87 11.84 0.84 -10.39
C SER A 87 11.95 0.90 -11.91
N ALA A 88 10.83 1.09 -12.58
CA ALA A 88 10.78 1.36 -14.01
C ALA A 88 10.79 2.87 -14.26
N ALA A 89 11.19 3.29 -15.46
CA ALA A 89 11.18 4.70 -15.85
C ALA A 89 9.78 5.35 -15.80
N SER A 90 8.72 4.54 -15.83
CA SER A 90 7.32 4.99 -15.70
C SER A 90 6.87 5.23 -14.26
N ASP A 91 7.66 4.80 -13.27
CA ASP A 91 7.27 4.84 -11.87
C ASP A 91 7.61 6.20 -11.25
N ILE A 92 6.84 6.55 -10.22
CA ILE A 92 7.09 7.75 -9.42
C ILE A 92 7.86 7.33 -8.17
N VAL A 93 8.86 8.11 -7.77
CA VAL A 93 9.61 7.89 -6.53
C VAL A 93 9.47 9.13 -5.66
N LEU A 94 8.99 8.94 -4.43
CA LEU A 94 8.81 9.97 -3.42
C LEU A 94 9.66 9.65 -2.19
N ASN A 95 10.03 10.68 -1.45
CA ASN A 95 10.64 10.54 -0.13
C ASN A 95 9.63 11.02 0.93
N ARG A 96 9.61 10.34 2.08
CA ARG A 96 8.82 10.72 3.25
C ARG A 96 9.73 10.87 4.47
N SER A 97 9.45 11.85 5.33
CA SER A 97 10.08 12.04 6.65
C SER A 97 9.19 11.58 7.81
N ALA A 98 7.94 11.23 7.51
CA ALA A 98 6.92 10.80 8.48
C ALA A 98 6.36 9.42 8.10
N PRO A 99 5.63 8.73 9.00
CA PRO A 99 5.05 7.42 8.72
C PRO A 99 4.07 7.41 7.53
N SER A 100 3.16 8.39 7.48
CA SER A 100 2.22 8.49 6.36
C SER A 100 2.91 8.95 5.09
N ALA A 101 2.63 8.26 3.98
CA ALA A 101 3.09 8.69 2.66
C ALA A 101 2.44 9.97 2.15
N PHE A 102 1.38 10.47 2.80
CA PHE A 102 0.72 11.72 2.43
C PHE A 102 1.31 12.94 3.15
N PHE A 103 1.92 12.74 4.31
CA PHE A 103 2.38 13.84 5.15
C PHE A 103 3.63 14.48 4.55
N GLU A 104 3.53 15.77 4.19
CA GLU A 104 4.61 16.56 3.59
C GLU A 104 5.24 15.92 2.34
N THR A 105 4.44 15.23 1.53
CA THR A 105 4.85 14.71 0.22
C THR A 105 3.90 15.17 -0.91
N ASP A 106 4.33 15.01 -2.16
CA ASP A 106 3.50 15.29 -3.33
C ASP A 106 2.54 14.14 -3.72
N LEU A 107 2.37 13.13 -2.87
CA LEU A 107 1.56 11.94 -3.19
C LEU A 107 0.14 12.30 -3.65
N MET A 108 -0.57 13.18 -2.93
CA MET A 108 -1.91 13.63 -3.35
C MET A 108 -1.88 14.37 -4.69
N GLY A 109 -0.85 15.17 -4.96
CA GLY A 109 -0.67 15.85 -6.24
C GLY A 109 -0.59 14.85 -7.40
N HIS A 110 0.23 13.79 -7.23
CA HIS A 110 0.32 12.71 -8.21
C HIS A 110 -0.99 11.95 -8.39
N LEU A 111 -1.67 11.58 -7.31
CA LEU A 111 -2.97 10.90 -7.39
C LEU A 111 -4.01 11.74 -8.12
N ASN A 112 -4.06 13.06 -7.87
CA ASN A 112 -4.94 13.99 -8.57
C ASN A 112 -4.64 14.07 -10.06
N LEU A 113 -3.37 14.17 -10.45
CA LEU A 113 -2.95 14.16 -11.87
C LEU A 113 -3.31 12.86 -12.56
N LEU A 114 -3.13 11.74 -11.87
CA LEU A 114 -3.53 10.41 -12.33
C LEU A 114 -5.05 10.23 -12.31
N ARG A 115 -5.81 11.16 -11.72
CA ARG A 115 -7.24 11.03 -11.43
C ARG A 115 -7.56 9.73 -10.69
N ALA A 116 -6.67 9.29 -9.81
CA ALA A 116 -6.86 8.06 -9.06
C ALA A 116 -7.99 8.23 -8.04
N ASP A 117 -8.84 7.22 -7.91
CA ASP A 117 -9.99 7.21 -7.00
C ASP A 117 -9.75 6.33 -5.75
N GLY A 118 -8.54 5.79 -5.66
CA GLY A 118 -8.10 4.96 -4.57
C GLY A 118 -6.67 4.47 -4.74
N VAL A 119 -6.19 3.78 -3.71
CA VAL A 119 -4.81 3.31 -3.60
C VAL A 119 -4.75 1.83 -3.25
N ILE A 120 -3.73 1.16 -3.78
CA ILE A 120 -3.33 -0.18 -3.37
C ILE A 120 -2.06 0.01 -2.54
N LEU A 121 -2.02 -0.50 -1.32
CA LEU A 121 -0.94 -0.27 -0.36
C LEU A 121 -0.25 -1.59 -0.02
N ALA A 122 1.07 -1.60 -0.14
CA ALA A 122 1.94 -2.69 0.27
C ALA A 122 3.27 -2.14 0.81
N GLY A 123 4.00 -2.98 1.55
CA GLY A 123 5.26 -2.60 2.18
C GLY A 123 5.22 -2.65 3.70
N GLY A 124 6.12 -1.91 4.34
CA GLY A 124 6.28 -1.94 5.79
C GLY A 124 6.52 -0.56 6.41
N ASP A 125 6.32 -0.40 7.72
CA ASP A 125 5.73 -1.41 8.61
C ASP A 125 4.19 -1.39 8.57
N THR A 126 3.56 -2.55 8.76
CA THR A 126 2.11 -2.72 8.67
C THR A 126 1.39 -1.92 9.75
N SER A 127 1.87 -1.99 11.00
CA SER A 127 1.27 -1.28 12.13
C SER A 127 1.57 0.21 12.16
N ASP A 128 2.52 0.68 11.35
CA ASP A 128 2.96 2.08 11.35
C ASP A 128 2.72 2.74 9.98
N ALA A 129 3.71 2.75 9.08
CA ALA A 129 3.63 3.47 7.81
C ALA A 129 2.43 3.07 6.93
N VAL A 130 2.12 1.77 6.84
CA VAL A 130 0.94 1.29 6.10
C VAL A 130 -0.33 1.80 6.78
N ARG A 131 -0.46 1.61 8.10
CA ARG A 131 -1.64 2.05 8.85
C ARG A 131 -1.87 3.56 8.77
N ALA A 132 -0.83 4.34 8.98
CA ALA A 132 -0.88 5.81 8.89
C ALA A 132 -1.33 6.25 7.50
N THR A 133 -0.73 5.68 6.44
CA THR A 133 -1.09 5.99 5.06
C THR A 133 -2.53 5.60 4.73
N VAL A 134 -3.02 4.44 5.21
CA VAL A 134 -4.42 4.03 5.00
C VAL A 134 -5.41 4.96 5.70
N VAL A 135 -5.13 5.35 6.95
CA VAL A 135 -6.00 6.26 7.71
C VAL A 135 -6.07 7.63 7.04
N ASP A 136 -4.95 8.15 6.53
CA ASP A 136 -4.94 9.39 5.76
C ASP A 136 -5.67 9.24 4.43
N ALA A 137 -5.47 8.14 3.69
CA ALA A 137 -6.23 7.86 2.46
C ALA A 137 -7.74 7.86 2.72
N PHE A 138 -8.18 7.19 3.80
CA PHE A 138 -9.58 7.18 4.22
C PHE A 138 -10.08 8.59 4.54
N SER A 139 -9.31 9.37 5.29
CA SER A 139 -9.64 10.76 5.67
C SER A 139 -9.69 11.71 4.46
N LEU A 140 -8.91 11.40 3.41
CA LEU A 140 -8.90 12.08 2.12
C LEU A 140 -9.94 11.54 1.14
N ASN A 141 -10.85 10.66 1.61
CA ASN A 141 -11.93 10.07 0.85
C ASN A 141 -11.45 9.26 -0.38
N LEU A 142 -10.28 8.62 -0.24
CA LEU A 142 -9.76 7.64 -1.18
C LEU A 142 -10.11 6.23 -0.72
N ARG A 143 -10.58 5.39 -1.65
CA ARG A 143 -10.72 3.96 -1.40
C ARG A 143 -9.34 3.34 -1.24
N SER A 144 -9.16 2.43 -0.30
CA SER A 144 -7.87 1.77 -0.11
C SER A 144 -8.02 0.25 -0.13
N VAL A 145 -6.97 -0.41 -0.63
CA VAL A 145 -6.81 -1.86 -0.56
C VAL A 145 -5.42 -2.15 0.00
N VAL A 146 -5.32 -2.97 1.04
CA VAL A 146 -4.04 -3.41 1.62
C VAL A 146 -3.73 -4.82 1.16
N VAL A 147 -2.50 -5.04 0.70
CA VAL A 147 -2.02 -6.34 0.18
C VAL A 147 -1.33 -7.13 1.30
N ALA A 148 -2.09 -7.94 2.02
CA ALA A 148 -1.68 -8.54 3.30
C ALA A 148 -0.37 -9.35 3.22
N ASP A 149 -0.22 -10.17 2.19
CA ASP A 149 0.94 -11.05 1.96
C ASP A 149 2.17 -10.33 1.37
N VAL A 150 2.04 -9.03 1.12
CA VAL A 150 3.14 -8.13 0.68
C VAL A 150 3.32 -6.99 1.70
N CYS A 151 2.67 -7.09 2.86
CA CYS A 151 2.89 -6.21 4.00
C CYS A 151 3.79 -6.88 5.03
N PHE A 152 4.64 -6.08 5.69
CA PHE A 152 5.65 -6.57 6.62
C PHE A 152 5.60 -5.80 7.93
N ASP A 153 6.02 -6.45 9.01
CA ASP A 153 6.15 -5.85 10.33
C ASP A 153 7.22 -6.62 11.11
N ARG A 154 7.72 -6.02 12.19
CA ARG A 154 8.72 -6.65 13.07
C ARG A 154 8.10 -7.73 13.95
N TRP A 155 6.81 -7.63 14.26
CA TRP A 155 6.10 -8.56 15.14
C TRP A 155 4.82 -9.07 14.50
N GLU A 156 4.64 -10.39 14.46
CA GLU A 156 3.48 -11.05 13.84
C GLU A 156 2.15 -10.65 14.50
N ALA A 157 2.14 -10.42 15.81
CA ALA A 157 0.95 -9.93 16.52
C ALA A 157 0.59 -8.49 16.13
N SER A 158 1.61 -7.61 15.99
CA SER A 158 1.40 -6.22 15.56
C SER A 158 0.87 -6.19 14.13
N HIS A 159 1.49 -6.95 13.24
CA HIS A 159 1.04 -7.13 11.85
C HIS A 159 -0.42 -7.58 11.77
N ALA A 160 -0.76 -8.67 12.47
CA ALA A 160 -2.10 -9.23 12.42
C ALA A 160 -3.18 -8.27 12.95
N LEU A 161 -2.94 -7.64 14.10
CA LEU A 161 -3.89 -6.69 14.69
C LEU A 161 -4.01 -5.40 13.86
N ALA A 162 -2.92 -4.94 13.24
CA ALA A 162 -2.97 -3.82 12.32
C ALA A 162 -3.82 -4.14 11.09
N LEU A 163 -3.62 -5.29 10.45
CA LEU A 163 -4.45 -5.70 9.32
C LEU A 163 -5.93 -5.84 9.71
N PHE A 164 -6.23 -6.42 10.88
CA PHE A 164 -7.59 -6.49 11.39
C PHE A 164 -8.21 -5.10 11.55
N ASP A 165 -7.51 -4.17 12.19
CA ASP A 165 -7.98 -2.79 12.39
C ASP A 165 -8.23 -2.06 11.07
N LEU A 166 -7.41 -2.33 10.05
CA LEU A 166 -7.54 -1.73 8.73
C LEU A 166 -8.74 -2.31 7.97
N ASP A 167 -8.87 -3.64 7.93
CA ASP A 167 -10.00 -4.35 7.30
C ASP A 167 -11.35 -3.97 7.93
N ALA A 168 -11.31 -3.77 9.24
CA ALA A 168 -12.49 -3.43 10.03
C ALA A 168 -13.07 -2.05 9.73
N LYS A 169 -12.21 -1.07 9.49
CA LYS A 169 -12.55 0.36 9.66
C LYS A 169 -12.22 1.24 8.47
N HIS A 170 -11.15 0.95 7.72
CA HIS A 170 -10.56 1.93 6.80
C HIS A 170 -10.29 1.41 5.39
N SER A 171 -10.19 0.09 5.20
CA SER A 171 -9.67 -0.51 3.97
C SER A 171 -10.25 -1.90 3.73
N ASN A 172 -10.15 -2.38 2.51
CA ASN A 172 -10.29 -3.81 2.22
C ASN A 172 -8.91 -4.48 2.32
N VAL A 173 -8.78 -5.56 3.09
CA VAL A 173 -7.55 -6.35 3.13
C VAL A 173 -7.71 -7.60 2.26
N MET A 174 -6.76 -7.84 1.36
CA MET A 174 -6.74 -9.05 0.53
C MET A 174 -5.30 -9.48 0.20
N ASP A 175 -5.14 -10.68 -0.36
CA ASP A 175 -3.84 -11.16 -0.83
C ASP A 175 -3.52 -10.67 -2.25
N SER A 176 -2.25 -10.79 -2.64
CA SER A 176 -1.73 -10.37 -3.94
C SER A 176 -2.45 -11.08 -5.10
N ALA A 177 -2.87 -12.33 -4.91
CA ALA A 177 -3.64 -13.09 -5.89
C ALA A 177 -5.05 -12.50 -6.10
N GLY A 178 -5.73 -12.10 -5.03
CA GLY A 178 -7.00 -11.38 -5.06
C GLY A 178 -6.88 -10.03 -5.75
N VAL A 179 -5.82 -9.28 -5.46
CA VAL A 179 -5.50 -8.03 -6.17
C VAL A 179 -5.31 -8.29 -7.66
N GLN A 180 -4.51 -9.29 -8.03
CA GLN A 180 -4.29 -9.67 -9.43
C GLN A 180 -5.61 -9.97 -10.16
N GLY A 181 -6.48 -10.76 -9.54
CA GLY A 181 -7.79 -11.10 -10.10
C GLY A 181 -8.73 -9.89 -10.20
N TRP A 182 -8.62 -8.92 -9.29
CA TRP A 182 -9.34 -7.65 -9.41
C TRP A 182 -8.79 -6.77 -10.52
N LEU A 183 -7.48 -6.55 -10.60
CA LEU A 183 -6.85 -5.74 -11.66
C LEU A 183 -7.16 -6.27 -13.06
N ALA A 184 -7.20 -7.59 -13.24
CA ALA A 184 -7.56 -8.21 -14.51
C ALA A 184 -9.00 -7.90 -14.99
N ARG A 185 -9.88 -7.42 -14.09
CA ARG A 185 -11.25 -7.02 -14.41
C ARG A 185 -11.39 -5.52 -14.69
N LEU A 186 -10.35 -4.73 -14.43
CA LEU A 186 -10.38 -3.31 -14.75
C LEU A 186 -10.26 -3.10 -16.26
N PRO A 187 -10.86 -2.03 -16.81
CA PRO A 187 -10.65 -1.66 -18.20
C PRO A 187 -9.17 -1.44 -18.50
N GLY A 188 -8.72 -1.79 -19.70
CA GLY A 188 -7.37 -1.44 -20.16
C GLY A 188 -7.24 0.06 -20.45
N GLY A 189 -6.01 0.58 -20.42
CA GLY A 189 -5.73 1.97 -20.84
C GLY A 189 -6.26 3.05 -19.88
N LEU A 190 -6.47 2.71 -18.60
CA LEU A 190 -6.89 3.68 -17.58
C LEU A 190 -5.91 4.86 -17.50
N PHE A 191 -4.62 4.62 -17.63
CA PHE A 191 -3.61 5.66 -17.46
C PHE A 191 -2.79 5.86 -18.73
N ALA A 192 -2.50 7.13 -19.04
CA ALA A 192 -1.53 7.51 -20.04
C ALA A 192 -0.16 7.66 -19.36
N LEU A 193 0.48 6.53 -19.09
CA LEU A 193 1.81 6.52 -18.46
C LEU A 193 2.89 6.72 -19.52
N PRO A 194 4.01 7.39 -19.18
CA PRO A 194 5.19 7.40 -20.03
C PRO A 194 5.58 5.95 -20.38
N PRO A 195 6.02 5.66 -21.61
CA PRO A 195 6.52 4.33 -21.93
C PRO A 195 7.71 4.02 -21.01
N GLY A 196 7.52 3.08 -20.08
CA GLY A 196 8.61 2.53 -19.28
C GLY A 196 9.57 1.78 -20.21
N ALA A 197 10.88 1.97 -20.06
CA ALA A 197 11.88 1.21 -20.82
C ALA A 197 11.64 -0.30 -20.61
N GLN A 198 11.55 -1.04 -21.72
CA GLN A 198 11.39 -2.49 -21.76
C GLN A 198 12.57 -3.21 -21.13
#